data_AF-A0A2G9S033-F1
#
_entry.id   AF-A0A2G9S033-F1
#
_cell.length_a   1.000
_cell.length_b   1.000
_cell.length_c   1.000
_cell.angle_alpha   90.00
_cell.angle_beta   90.00
_cell.angle_gamma   90.00
#
_symmetry.space_group_name_H-M   'P 1'
#
loop_
_entity.id
_entity.type
_entity.pdbx_description
1 polymer ?
#
loop_
_entity_poly.entity_id
_entity_poly.type
_entity_poly.pdbx_seq_one_letter_code
_entity_poly.pdbx_strand_id
1 'polypeptide(L)'
;MKTLCGTPTYLAPEVLNTAGTAGYSSAVDFWSLGVILFVCLSGYPPFSENHNKMPLKDQITGGHYTFISDAWKNVSQTDLVKKLLVVDPEKRLTTREALEHPWLQDDDLKRTAERLMYDDAHPMPPPSQLDYMVIAMGDNNS
;
A
#
# COMPACT_ATOMS: atom_id res chain seq x y z
N MET A 1 -2.38 -12.63 25.87
CA MET A 1 -1.22 -12.53 24.96
C MET A 1 -1.74 -12.11 23.60
N LYS A 2 -1.42 -10.90 23.11
CA LYS A 2 -1.72 -10.50 21.73
C LYS A 2 -0.55 -10.96 20.87
N THR A 3 -0.70 -12.11 20.22
CA THR A 3 0.25 -12.57 19.21
C THR A 3 0.23 -11.60 18.03
N LEU A 4 1.41 -11.15 17.62
CA LEU A 4 1.60 -10.38 16.39
C LEU A 4 1.36 -11.35 15.21
N CYS A 5 0.10 -11.50 14.80
CA CYS A 5 -0.28 -12.39 13.71
C CYS A 5 -0.06 -11.67 12.36
N GLY A 6 1.20 -11.57 11.93
CA GLY A 6 1.55 -11.01 10.63
C GLY A 6 3.02 -11.28 10.30
N THR A 7 3.36 -11.34 9.02
CA THR A 7 4.78 -11.33 8.62
C THR A 7 5.31 -9.92 8.95
N PRO A 8 6.26 -9.77 9.89
CA PRO A 8 6.64 -8.46 10.45
C PRO A 8 7.17 -7.47 9.40
N THR A 9 7.56 -7.96 8.23
CA THR A 9 8.06 -7.18 7.09
C THR A 9 7.05 -6.20 6.49
N TYR A 10 5.73 -6.40 6.71
CA TYR A 10 4.67 -5.50 6.20
C TYR A 10 4.14 -4.52 7.25
N LEU A 11 4.58 -4.65 8.51
CA LEU A 11 4.08 -3.84 9.60
C LEU A 11 4.69 -2.44 9.57
N ALA A 12 3.85 -1.44 9.78
CA ALA A 12 4.28 -0.05 9.88
C ALA A 12 5.11 0.19 11.16
N PRO A 13 6.07 1.15 11.14
CA PRO A 13 6.92 1.48 12.28
C PRO A 13 6.17 1.74 13.59
N GLU A 14 5.06 2.47 13.51
CA GLU A 14 4.21 2.83 14.65
C GLU A 14 3.51 1.62 15.28
N VAL A 15 3.16 0.61 14.47
CA VAL A 15 2.54 -0.63 14.95
C VAL A 15 3.57 -1.48 15.69
N LEU A 16 4.81 -1.53 15.18
CA LEU A 16 5.93 -2.21 15.85
C LEU A 16 6.33 -1.54 17.17
N ASN A 17 6.37 -0.20 17.18
CA ASN A 17 6.75 0.57 18.38
C ASN A 17 5.71 0.48 19.50
N THR A 18 4.43 0.32 19.17
CA THR A 18 3.34 0.23 20.15
C THR A 18 2.89 -1.21 20.44
N ALA A 19 3.58 -2.21 19.90
CA ALA A 19 3.19 -3.62 19.99
C ALA A 19 1.70 -3.85 19.58
N GLY A 20 1.23 -3.11 18.57
CA GLY A 20 -0.15 -3.17 18.08
C GLY A 20 -1.20 -2.59 19.03
N THR A 21 -0.81 -1.70 19.95
CA THR A 21 -1.75 -1.00 20.85
C THR A 21 -2.08 0.43 20.41
N ALA A 22 -1.33 1.01 19.48
CA ALA A 22 -1.74 2.26 18.82
C ALA A 22 -3.08 2.06 18.09
N GLY A 23 -3.94 3.08 18.11
CA GLY A 23 -5.14 3.10 17.29
C GLY A 23 -4.76 2.86 15.83
N TYR A 24 -5.45 1.91 15.19
CA TYR A 24 -5.30 1.67 13.76
C TYR A 24 -5.71 2.95 13.00
N SER A 25 -4.72 3.62 12.40
CA SER A 25 -4.97 4.69 11.43
C SER A 25 -4.82 4.12 10.03
N SER A 26 -5.52 4.68 9.04
CA SER A 26 -5.39 4.29 7.63
C SER A 26 -3.96 4.39 7.09
N ALA A 27 -3.09 5.16 7.75
CA ALA A 27 -1.68 5.28 7.41
C ALA A 27 -0.93 3.94 7.46
N VAL A 28 -1.32 3.01 8.35
CA VAL A 28 -0.65 1.70 8.44
C VAL A 28 -0.82 0.88 7.16
N ASP A 29 -1.99 0.99 6.52
CA ASP A 29 -2.27 0.32 5.24
C ASP A 29 -1.44 0.92 4.11
N PHE A 30 -1.17 2.23 4.14
CA PHE A 30 -0.34 2.90 3.13
C PHE A 30 1.12 2.46 3.21
N TRP A 31 1.62 2.16 4.41
CA TRP A 31 2.93 1.53 4.56
C TRP A 31 2.95 0.13 3.93
N SER A 32 1.97 -0.71 4.26
CA SER A 32 1.85 -2.05 3.67
C SER A 32 1.72 -2.01 2.15
N LEU A 33 0.99 -1.03 1.61
CA LEU A 33 0.92 -0.77 0.16
C LEU A 33 2.29 -0.44 -0.44
N GLY A 34 3.08 0.40 0.24
CA GLY A 34 4.45 0.71 -0.16
C GLY A 34 5.36 -0.53 -0.20
N VAL A 35 5.23 -1.42 0.79
CA VAL A 35 5.98 -2.68 0.84
C VAL A 35 5.58 -3.61 -0.31
N ILE A 36 4.28 -3.77 -0.56
CA ILE A 36 3.76 -4.58 -1.67
C ILE A 36 4.23 -4.02 -3.01
N LEU A 37 4.11 -2.71 -3.21
CA LEU A 37 4.54 -2.05 -4.44
C LEU A 37 6.03 -2.25 -4.68
N PHE A 38 6.87 -2.13 -3.64
CA PHE A 38 8.30 -2.41 -3.74
C PHE A 38 8.56 -3.84 -4.24
N VAL A 39 7.86 -4.84 -3.68
CA VAL A 39 7.99 -6.25 -4.09
C VAL A 39 7.52 -6.44 -5.53
N CYS A 40 6.39 -5.85 -5.93
CA CYS A 40 5.87 -5.94 -7.29
C CYS A 40 6.84 -5.37 -8.34
N LEU A 41 7.55 -4.29 -8.00
CA LEU A 41 8.48 -3.63 -8.92
C LEU A 41 9.86 -4.31 -8.98
N SER A 42 10.31 -4.93 -7.91
CA SER A 42 11.71 -5.39 -7.77
C SER A 42 11.89 -6.88 -7.57
N GLY A 43 10.84 -7.61 -7.19
CA GLY A 43 10.88 -9.04 -6.91
C GLY A 43 11.50 -9.43 -5.56
N TYR A 44 11.82 -8.47 -4.68
CA TYR A 44 12.34 -8.75 -3.34
C TYR A 44 11.76 -7.80 -2.28
N PRO A 45 11.75 -8.17 -0.98
CA PRO A 45 11.19 -7.31 0.06
C PRO A 45 12.13 -6.14 0.42
N PRO A 46 11.59 -4.94 0.70
CA PRO A 46 12.40 -3.77 1.08
C PRO A 46 13.15 -3.97 2.40
N PHE A 47 12.57 -4.72 3.33
CA PHE A 47 13.14 -5.00 4.65
C PHE A 47 13.38 -6.50 4.79
N SER A 48 14.64 -6.89 5.01
CA SER A 48 15.05 -8.29 5.14
C SER A 48 16.38 -8.40 5.85
N GLU A 49 16.50 -9.40 6.72
CA GLU A 49 17.76 -9.74 7.39
C GLU A 49 18.76 -10.41 6.44
N ASN A 50 18.30 -10.89 5.27
CA ASN A 50 19.16 -11.52 4.28
C ASN A 50 19.99 -10.51 3.48
N HIS A 51 19.49 -9.28 3.33
CA HIS A 51 20.09 -8.24 2.48
C HIS A 51 20.73 -7.11 3.29
N ASN A 52 20.47 -7.07 4.60
CA ASN A 52 20.98 -6.04 5.49
C ASN A 52 21.33 -6.65 6.85
N LYS A 53 22.50 -6.29 7.38
CA LYS A 53 23.02 -6.77 8.68
C LYS A 53 22.28 -6.14 9.88
N MET A 54 21.51 -5.08 9.63
CA MET A 54 20.69 -4.42 10.63
C MET A 54 19.50 -5.31 11.02
N PRO A 55 19.11 -5.37 12.30
CA PRO A 55 17.91 -6.10 12.73
C PRO A 55 16.66 -5.62 11.98
N LEU A 56 15.75 -6.54 11.63
CA LEU A 56 14.54 -6.20 10.85
C LEU A 56 13.73 -5.04 11.46
N LYS A 57 13.61 -5.03 12.79
CA LYS A 57 12.90 -3.98 13.53
C LYS A 57 13.52 -2.60 13.26
N ASP A 58 14.83 -2.50 13.34
CA ASP A 58 15.56 -1.23 13.18
C ASP A 58 15.53 -0.77 11.71
N GLN A 59 15.51 -1.72 10.77
CA GLN A 59 15.29 -1.39 9.37
C GLN A 59 13.93 -0.73 9.15
N ILE A 60 12.86 -1.31 9.71
CA ILE A 60 11.51 -0.80 9.56
C ILE A 60 11.35 0.55 10.28
N THR A 61 11.73 0.63 11.56
CA THR A 61 11.56 1.84 12.37
C THR A 61 12.45 3.00 11.91
N GLY A 62 13.59 2.71 11.30
CA GLY A 62 14.47 3.70 10.69
C GLY A 62 14.17 3.99 9.21
N GLY A 63 13.27 3.23 8.57
CA GLY A 63 13.00 3.35 7.14
C GLY A 63 14.20 3.01 6.26
N HIS A 64 15.04 2.06 6.70
CA HIS A 64 16.27 1.66 6.03
C HIS A 64 16.03 0.51 5.05
N TYR A 65 15.75 0.85 3.79
CA TYR A 65 15.68 -0.09 2.66
C TYR A 65 16.60 0.37 1.52
N THR A 66 16.97 -0.55 0.63
CA THR A 66 17.91 -0.27 -0.46
C THR A 66 17.34 -0.66 -1.82
N PHE A 67 17.59 0.19 -2.81
CA PHE A 67 17.28 -0.08 -4.23
C PHE A 67 18.49 -0.79 -4.85
N ILE A 68 18.44 -2.12 -4.95
CA ILE A 68 19.52 -2.92 -5.54
C ILE A 68 19.59 -2.61 -7.04
N SER A 69 20.74 -2.12 -7.50
CA SER A 69 20.90 -1.57 -8.85
C SER A 69 20.44 -2.50 -9.97
N ASP A 70 20.67 -3.81 -9.86
CA ASP A 70 20.29 -4.77 -10.90
C ASP A 70 18.78 -4.95 -11.03
N ALA A 71 18.08 -4.99 -9.89
CA ALA A 71 16.61 -5.13 -9.86
C ALA A 71 15.89 -3.84 -10.27
N TRP A 72 16.47 -2.68 -9.95
CA TRP A 72 15.83 -1.37 -10.17
C TRP A 72 16.32 -0.64 -11.43
N LYS A 73 17.21 -1.26 -12.21
CA LYS A 73 17.83 -0.65 -13.40
C LYS A 73 16.81 -0.08 -14.40
N ASN A 74 15.68 -0.77 -14.57
CA ASN A 74 14.63 -0.43 -15.53
C ASN A 74 13.37 0.13 -14.87
N VAL A 75 13.41 0.43 -13.56
CA VAL A 75 12.24 0.88 -12.80
C VAL A 75 12.43 2.35 -12.42
N SER A 76 11.68 3.24 -13.08
CA SER A 76 11.72 4.69 -12.80
C SER A 76 10.80 5.13 -11.65
N GLN A 77 9.95 4.23 -11.15
CA GLN A 77 8.83 4.50 -10.24
C GLN A 77 9.22 4.56 -8.76
N THR A 78 10.49 4.80 -8.45
CA THR A 78 11.01 4.79 -7.08
C THR A 78 10.42 5.89 -6.20
N ASP A 79 9.95 7.00 -6.78
CA ASP A 79 9.42 8.16 -6.05
C ASP A 79 8.15 7.82 -5.26
N LEU A 80 7.19 7.12 -5.88
CA LEU A 80 5.95 6.73 -5.19
C LEU A 80 6.25 5.80 -4.00
N VAL A 81 7.14 4.83 -4.21
CA VAL A 81 7.56 3.90 -3.17
C VAL A 81 8.19 4.64 -1.99
N LYS A 82 9.05 5.63 -2.26
CA LYS A 82 9.68 6.45 -1.22
C LYS A 82 8.66 7.27 -0.41
N LYS A 83 7.62 7.79 -1.06
CA LYS A 83 6.55 8.56 -0.41
C LYS A 83 5.58 7.69 0.41
N LEU A 84 5.40 6.43 0.04
CA LEU A 84 4.62 5.46 0.81
C LEU A 84 5.41 4.86 1.99
N LEU A 85 6.72 4.64 1.82
CA LEU A 85 7.62 4.11 2.86
C LEU A 85 8.25 5.22 3.70
N VAL A 86 7.43 6.18 4.16
CA VAL A 86 7.82 7.23 5.11
C VAL A 86 7.49 6.78 6.52
N VAL A 87 8.49 6.87 7.41
CA VAL A 87 8.37 6.42 8.82
C VAL A 87 7.31 7.22 9.57
N ASP A 88 7.32 8.54 9.41
CA ASP A 88 6.36 9.47 10.01
C ASP A 88 4.98 9.32 9.34
N PRO A 89 3.95 8.78 10.03
CA PRO A 89 2.65 8.51 9.43
C PRO A 89 1.94 9.78 8.94
N GLU A 90 2.20 10.94 9.55
CA GLU A 90 1.58 12.22 9.16
C GLU A 90 2.18 12.80 7.87
N LYS A 91 3.37 12.35 7.50
CA LYS A 91 4.05 12.72 6.24
C LYS A 91 3.93 11.64 5.17
N ARG A 92 3.32 10.50 5.52
CA ARG A 92 3.14 9.37 4.63
C ARG A 92 2.05 9.69 3.63
N LEU A 93 2.31 9.35 2.36
CA LEU A 93 1.37 9.62 1.28
C LEU A 93 0.04 8.91 1.53
N THR A 94 -1.07 9.64 1.38
CA THR A 94 -2.42 9.08 1.44
C THR A 94 -2.82 8.43 0.12
N THR A 95 -3.86 7.59 0.11
CA THR A 95 -4.40 7.02 -1.14
C THR A 95 -4.75 8.09 -2.17
N ARG A 96 -5.35 9.22 -1.75
CA ARG A 96 -5.74 10.28 -2.68
C ARG A 96 -4.52 10.88 -3.38
N GLU A 97 -3.50 11.22 -2.59
CA GLU A 97 -2.25 11.78 -3.13
C GLU A 97 -1.46 10.75 -3.94
N ALA A 98 -1.54 9.46 -3.57
CA ALA A 98 -0.97 8.37 -4.34
C ALA A 98 -1.63 8.25 -5.71
N LEU A 99 -2.95 8.30 -5.78
CA LEU A 99 -3.69 8.27 -7.04
C LEU A 99 -3.34 9.47 -7.93
N GLU A 100 -3.10 10.65 -7.35
CA GLU A 100 -2.66 11.86 -8.06
C GLU A 100 -1.19 11.81 -8.52
N HIS A 101 -0.41 10.82 -8.08
CA HIS A 101 1.00 10.71 -8.41
C HIS A 101 1.21 10.51 -9.93
N PRO A 102 2.20 11.18 -10.58
CA PRO A 102 2.41 11.12 -12.03
C PRO A 102 2.52 9.70 -12.60
N TRP A 103 3.02 8.75 -11.80
CA TRP A 103 3.09 7.35 -12.22
C TRP A 103 1.71 6.70 -12.43
N LEU A 104 0.69 7.07 -11.66
CA LEU A 104 -0.68 6.56 -11.80
C LEU A 104 -1.53 7.42 -12.74
N GLN A 105 -0.97 8.51 -13.28
CA GLN A 105 -1.62 9.36 -14.27
C GLN A 105 -1.38 8.86 -15.71
N ASP A 106 -1.61 7.57 -15.92
CA ASP A 106 -1.55 6.92 -17.23
C ASP A 106 -2.97 6.55 -17.69
N ASP A 107 -3.43 7.16 -18.77
CA ASP A 107 -4.79 6.99 -19.26
C ASP A 107 -5.04 5.59 -19.86
N ASP A 108 -4.02 4.94 -20.42
CA ASP A 108 -4.14 3.56 -20.91
C ASP A 108 -4.29 2.58 -19.75
N LEU A 109 -3.53 2.79 -18.67
CA LEU A 109 -3.66 2.02 -17.43
C LEU A 109 -5.06 2.19 -16.83
N LYS A 110 -5.54 3.44 -16.71
CA LYS A 110 -6.89 3.72 -16.18
C LYS A 110 -7.98 3.07 -17.02
N ARG A 111 -7.95 3.24 -18.35
CA ARG A 111 -8.91 2.59 -19.25
C ARG A 111 -8.87 1.07 -19.16
N THR A 112 -7.67 0.50 -19.05
CA THR A 112 -7.52 -0.96 -18.94
C THR A 112 -8.10 -1.45 -17.61
N ALA A 113 -7.81 -0.75 -16.51
CA ALA A 113 -8.36 -1.07 -15.20
C ALA A 113 -9.90 -0.94 -15.21
N GLU A 114 -10.44 0.16 -15.74
CA GLU A 114 -11.89 0.37 -15.88
C GLU A 114 -12.54 -0.76 -16.69
N ARG A 115 -11.98 -1.10 -17.86
CA ARG A 115 -12.49 -2.21 -18.68
C ARG A 115 -12.49 -3.54 -17.93
N LEU A 116 -11.41 -3.86 -17.20
CA LEU A 116 -11.32 -5.11 -16.46
C LEU A 116 -12.24 -5.16 -15.24
N MET A 117 -12.48 -4.02 -14.59
CA MET A 117 -13.34 -3.92 -13.42
C MET A 117 -14.83 -3.85 -13.77
N TYR A 118 -15.16 -3.33 -14.96
CA TYR A 118 -16.52 -3.00 -15.38
C TYR A 118 -16.94 -3.66 -16.70
N ASP A 119 -16.29 -4.75 -17.11
CA ASP A 119 -16.60 -5.47 -18.36
C ASP A 119 -18.10 -5.86 -18.41
N ASP A 120 -18.70 -5.76 -19.60
CA ASP A 120 -20.16 -5.78 -19.87
C ASP A 120 -20.90 -7.04 -19.36
N ALA A 121 -20.17 -8.07 -18.92
CA ALA A 121 -20.73 -9.29 -18.38
C ALA A 121 -21.20 -9.15 -16.92
N HIS A 122 -20.62 -8.28 -16.09
CA HIS A 122 -21.00 -8.06 -14.67
C HIS A 122 -20.75 -6.59 -14.26
N PRO A 123 -21.78 -5.73 -14.26
CA PRO A 123 -21.62 -4.33 -13.90
C PRO A 123 -21.48 -4.19 -12.38
N MET A 124 -20.26 -4.01 -11.87
CA MET A 124 -20.09 -3.30 -10.61
C MET A 124 -20.33 -1.81 -10.88
N PRO A 125 -21.16 -1.11 -10.10
CA PRO A 125 -21.31 0.31 -10.29
C PRO A 125 -19.98 1.04 -9.99
N PRO A 126 -19.66 2.13 -10.72
CA PRO A 126 -18.49 2.95 -10.44
C PRO A 126 -18.50 3.44 -8.98
N PRO A 127 -17.33 3.76 -8.37
CA PRO A 127 -17.25 4.02 -6.94
C PRO A 127 -18.09 5.23 -6.50
N SER A 128 -18.32 6.18 -7.41
CA SER A 128 -19.22 7.32 -7.24
C SER A 128 -20.71 6.95 -7.15
N GLN A 129 -21.08 5.71 -7.44
CA GLN A 129 -22.45 5.20 -7.40
C GLN A 129 -22.68 4.14 -6.30
N LEU A 130 -21.65 3.81 -5.51
CA LEU A 130 -21.77 2.81 -4.43
C LEU A 130 -22.64 3.30 -3.26
N ASP A 131 -22.68 4.60 -2.98
CA ASP A 131 -23.53 5.17 -1.91
C ASP A 131 -25.04 4.97 -2.18
N TYR A 132 -25.44 4.90 -3.45
CA TYR A 132 -26.84 4.70 -3.83
C TYR A 132 -27.31 3.25 -3.70
N MET A 133 -26.39 2.28 -3.78
CA MET A 133 -26.74 0.86 -3.73
C MET A 133 -26.97 0.36 -2.30
N VAL A 134 -26.28 0.94 -1.31
CA VAL A 134 -26.49 0.65 0.12
C VAL A 134 -27.87 1.12 0.57
N ILE A 135 -28.36 2.24 0.01
CA ILE A 135 -29.70 2.76 0.28
C ILE A 135 -30.77 1.87 -0.38
N ALA A 136 -30.55 1.42 -1.62
CA ALA A 136 -31.52 0.60 -2.35
C ALA A 136 -31.70 -0.83 -1.79
N MET A 137 -30.68 -1.38 -1.12
CA MET A 137 -30.75 -2.72 -0.51
C MET A 137 -31.34 -2.72 0.92
N GLY A 138 -31.66 -1.54 1.49
CA GLY A 138 -32.17 -1.39 2.85
C GLY A 138 -33.69 -1.49 3.01
N ASP A 139 -34.47 -1.41 1.92
CA ASP A 139 -35.93 -1.21 1.99
C ASP A 139 -36.78 -2.47 1.73
N ASN A 140 -36.19 -3.67 1.65
CA ASN A 140 -36.93 -4.88 1.28
C ASN A 140 -36.94 -5.98 2.36
N ASN A 141 -37.31 -5.61 3.59
CA ASN A 141 -37.77 -6.58 4.59
C ASN A 141 -38.92 -5.99 5.42
N SER A 142 -40.12 -5.99 4.83
CA SER A 142 -41.40 -5.94 5.55
C SER A 142 -41.85 -7.35 5.92
#